data_AF-A0A7V2QHM6-F1
#
_entry.id   AF-A0A7V2QHM6-F1
#
_cell.length_a   1.000
_cell.length_b   1.000
_cell.length_c   1.000
_cell.angle_alpha   90.00
_cell.angle_beta   90.00
_cell.angle_gamma   90.00
#
_symmetry.space_group_name_H-M   'P 1'
#
loop_
_entity.id
_entity.type
_entity.pdbx_description
1 polymer ?
#
loop_
_entity_poly.entity_id
_entity_poly.type
_entity_poly.pdbx_seq_one_letter_code
_entity_poly.pdbx_strand_id
1 'polypeptide(L)' 'MSEHFDRGSLAIIVVTFVLFAAALLAKGLTRDLFLETGVFLVSVKLIVMAYKNSATSKEVMEELRAIREMLEEKKG' A
#
# COMPACT_ATOMS: atom_id res chain seq x y z
N MET A 1 -8.79 8.79 -0.22
CA MET A 1 -8.27 7.41 0.12
C MET A 1 -6.74 7.35 0.00
N SER A 2 -5.89 6.86 0.91
CA SER A 2 -5.98 6.32 2.29
C SER A 2 -4.53 6.08 2.82
N GLU A 3 -3.92 7.00 3.61
CA GLU A 3 -2.48 6.93 4.02
C GLU A 3 -2.18 5.76 4.99
N HIS A 4 -1.83 4.58 4.48
CA HIS A 4 -1.71 3.35 5.28
C HIS A 4 -0.70 2.36 4.67
N PHE A 5 0.60 2.60 4.84
CA PHE A 5 1.61 1.53 4.74
C PHE A 5 2.57 1.56 5.93
N ASP A 6 2.12 0.91 7.00
CA ASP A 6 2.85 0.82 8.26
C ASP A 6 4.15 0.00 8.10
N ARG A 7 5.18 0.31 8.88
CA ARG A 7 6.48 -0.40 8.83
C ARG A 7 6.31 -1.89 9.20
N GLY A 8 5.34 -2.23 10.06
CA GLY A 8 4.95 -3.61 10.32
C GLY A 8 4.35 -4.30 9.08
N SER A 9 3.51 -3.60 8.32
CA SER A 9 2.94 -4.11 7.06
C SER A 9 4.04 -4.39 6.02
N LEU A 10 5.04 -3.51 5.90
CA LEU A 10 6.18 -3.72 5.02
C LEU A 10 6.98 -4.97 5.41
N ALA A 11 7.29 -5.15 6.70
CA ALA A 11 8.01 -6.33 7.18
C ALA A 11 7.25 -7.64 6.92
N ILE A 12 5.93 -7.66 7.17
CA ILE A 12 5.06 -8.82 6.89
C ILE A 12 5.05 -9.16 5.40
N ILE A 13 5.00 -8.15 4.53
CA ILE A 13 4.99 -8.34 3.08
C ILE A 13 6.32 -8.90 2.57
N VAL A 14 7.45 -8.41 3.08
CA VAL A 14 8.78 -8.96 2.76
C VAL A 14 8.90 -10.43 3.19
N VAL A 15 8.49 -10.77 4.43
CA VAL A 15 8.51 -12.16 4.92
C VAL A 15 7.60 -13.06 4.10
N THR A 16 6.39 -12.60 3.78
CA THR A 16 5.42 -13.34 2.96
C THR A 16 5.96 -13.59 1.55
N PHE A 17 6.61 -12.60 0.94
CA PHE A 17 7.25 -12.72 -0.38
C PHE A 17 8.42 -13.72 -0.39
N VAL A 18 9.27 -13.71 0.63
CA VAL A 18 10.41 -14.63 0.76
C VAL A 18 9.95 -16.08 0.96
N LEU A 19 8.96 -16.31 1.83
CA LEU A 19 8.37 -17.64 2.03
C LEU A 19 7.64 -18.16 0.79
N PHE A 20 6.96 -17.27 0.06
CA PHE A 20 6.36 -17.58 -1.23
C PHE A 20 7.44 -18.02 -2.22
N ALA A 21 8.48 -17.22 -2.47
CA ALA A 21 9.58 -17.57 -3.36
C ALA A 21 10.25 -18.93 -3.00
N ALA A 22 10.45 -19.21 -1.71
CA ALA A 22 11.01 -20.50 -1.25
C ALA A 22 10.09 -21.70 -1.58
N ALA A 23 8.79 -21.60 -1.29
CA ALA A 23 7.80 -22.63 -1.65
C ALA A 23 7.71 -22.84 -3.18
N LEU A 24 8.08 -21.82 -3.95
CA LEU A 24 8.02 -21.77 -5.39
C LEU A 24 9.27 -22.29 -6.10
N LEU A 25 10.35 -22.58 -5.38
CA LEU A 25 11.46 -23.36 -5.93
C LEU A 25 11.25 -24.88 -5.74
N ALA A 26 10.28 -25.30 -4.92
CA ALA A 26 10.17 -26.68 -4.42
C ALA A 26 9.15 -27.66 -5.09
N LYS A 27 8.43 -27.32 -6.18
CA LYS A 27 7.25 -28.09 -6.70
C LYS A 27 6.94 -28.04 -8.23
N GLY A 28 7.88 -27.78 -9.15
CA GLY A 28 7.66 -27.93 -10.63
C GLY A 28 7.07 -26.73 -11.41
N LEU A 29 6.87 -26.88 -12.74
CA LEU A 29 6.87 -25.78 -13.74
C LEU A 29 5.51 -25.24 -14.22
N THR A 30 4.40 -25.99 -14.15
CA THR A 30 3.03 -25.46 -14.43
C THR A 30 2.57 -24.40 -13.41
N ARG A 31 3.42 -24.17 -12.42
CA ARG A 31 3.33 -23.21 -11.33
C ARG A 31 3.86 -21.83 -11.72
N ASP A 32 4.78 -21.75 -12.70
CA ASP A 32 5.49 -20.50 -13.06
C ASP A 32 4.56 -19.44 -13.68
N LEU A 33 3.57 -19.84 -14.48
CA LEU A 33 2.61 -18.89 -15.05
C LEU A 33 1.72 -18.25 -13.97
N PHE A 34 1.34 -19.01 -12.94
CA PHE A 34 0.62 -18.49 -11.77
C PHE A 34 1.55 -17.70 -10.82
N LEU A 35 2.86 -17.96 -10.82
CA LEU A 35 3.87 -17.09 -10.19
C LEU A 35 3.87 -15.72 -10.83
N GLU A 36 4.13 -15.65 -12.13
CA GLU A 36 4.34 -14.38 -12.83
C GLU A 36 3.07 -13.55 -12.78
N THR A 37 1.91 -14.20 -12.97
CA THR A 37 0.59 -13.55 -12.79
C THR A 37 0.36 -13.12 -11.34
N GLY A 38 0.80 -13.90 -10.34
CA GLY A 38 0.69 -13.56 -8.93
C GLY A 38 1.59 -12.39 -8.51
N VAL A 39 2.85 -12.38 -8.94
CA VAL A 39 3.82 -11.29 -8.74
C VAL A 39 3.36 -10.02 -9.47
N PHE A 40 2.81 -10.16 -10.68
CA PHE A 40 2.16 -9.08 -11.41
C PHE A 40 0.96 -8.52 -10.65
N LEU A 41 0.06 -9.37 -10.12
CA LEU A 41 -1.07 -8.93 -9.29
C LEU A 41 -0.64 -8.28 -7.97
N VAL A 42 0.46 -8.72 -7.34
CA VAL A 42 1.05 -8.03 -6.18
C VAL A 42 1.57 -6.66 -6.59
N SER A 43 2.24 -6.55 -7.74
CA SER A 43 2.73 -5.26 -8.27
C SER A 43 1.57 -4.30 -8.57
N VAL A 44 0.51 -4.78 -9.22
CA VAL A 44 -0.74 -4.01 -9.46
C VAL A 44 -1.38 -3.59 -8.14
N LYS A 45 -1.46 -4.49 -7.15
CA LYS A 45 -2.00 -4.16 -5.81
C LYS A 45 -1.19 -3.07 -5.12
N LEU A 46 0.14 -3.12 -5.19
CA LEU A 46 1.02 -2.09 -4.62
C LEU A 46 0.86 -0.75 -5.33
N ILE A 47 0.74 -0.72 -6.66
CA ILE A 47 0.48 0.50 -7.46
C ILE A 47 -0.89 1.11 -7.09
N VAL A 48 -1.95 0.29 -7.08
CA VAL A 48 -3.30 0.72 -6.71
C VAL A 48 -3.34 1.26 -5.29
N MET A 49 -2.63 0.60 -4.36
CA MET A 49 -2.55 1.01 -2.97
C MET A 49 -1.74 2.29 -2.78
N ALA A 50 -0.65 2.51 -3.53
CA ALA A 50 0.12 3.77 -3.50
C ALA A 50 -0.70 4.95 -4.06
N TYR A 51 -1.48 4.73 -5.13
CA TYR A 51 -2.46 5.71 -5.62
C TYR A 51 -3.54 5.99 -4.55
N LYS A 52 -4.12 4.94 -3.99
CA LYS A 52 -4.92 4.94 -2.76
C LYS A 52 -4.11 5.26 -1.48
N ASN A 53 -2.94 5.88 -1.55
CA ASN A 53 -2.26 6.45 -0.39
C ASN A 53 -2.26 7.96 -0.53
N SER A 54 -1.69 8.43 -1.64
CA SER A 54 -1.60 9.84 -2.04
C SER A 54 -2.94 10.60 -1.91
N ALA A 55 -4.05 10.00 -2.32
CA ALA A 55 -5.34 10.70 -2.35
C ALA A 55 -6.03 10.89 -0.98
N THR A 56 -5.59 10.28 0.14
CA THR A 56 -6.05 10.68 1.51
C THR A 56 -5.04 11.58 2.17
N SER A 57 -3.74 11.39 1.95
CA SER A 57 -2.76 12.40 2.38
C SER A 57 -3.17 13.77 1.86
N LYS A 58 -3.72 13.86 0.64
CA LYS A 58 -4.33 15.08 0.11
C LYS A 58 -5.62 15.51 0.85
N GLU A 59 -6.61 14.63 0.94
CA GLU A 59 -7.92 14.84 1.59
C GLU A 59 -7.79 15.32 3.06
N VAL A 60 -6.94 14.65 3.84
CA VAL A 60 -6.63 14.97 5.24
C VAL A 60 -5.92 16.32 5.35
N MET A 61 -5.01 16.66 4.42
CA MET A 61 -4.36 17.97 4.42
C MET A 61 -5.33 19.10 4.06
N GLU A 62 -6.33 18.85 3.22
CA GLU A 62 -7.42 19.79 2.93
C GLU A 62 -8.33 19.99 4.15
N GLU A 63 -8.70 18.92 4.88
CA GLU A 63 -9.47 19.03 6.14
C GLU A 63 -8.67 19.75 7.25
N LEU A 64 -7.39 19.39 7.46
CA LEU A 64 -6.51 20.06 8.45
C LEU A 64 -6.38 21.55 8.16
N ARG A 65 -6.31 21.92 6.87
CA ARG A 65 -6.26 23.32 6.45
C ARG A 65 -7.56 24.05 6.78
N ALA A 66 -8.71 23.46 6.46
CA ALA A 66 -10.02 24.05 6.79
C ALA A 66 -10.19 24.25 8.30
N ILE A 67 -9.82 23.26 9.12
CA ILE A 67 -9.85 23.36 10.60
C ILE A 67 -8.93 24.50 11.08
N ARG A 68 -7.74 24.64 10.50
CA ARG A 68 -6.78 25.70 10.85
C ARG A 68 -7.32 27.09 10.52
N GLU A 69 -7.93 27.26 9.34
CA GLU A 69 -8.54 28.52 8.90
C GLU A 69 -9.73 28.91 9.81
N MET A 70 -10.62 27.96 10.16
CA MET A 70 -11.73 28.19 11.11
C MET A 70 -11.27 28.55 12.54
N LEU A 71 -10.12 28.04 12.98
CA LEU A 71 -9.53 28.38 14.28
C LEU A 71 -8.85 29.75 14.29
N GLU A 72 -8.33 30.21 13.15
CA GLU A 72 -7.81 31.57 13.00
C GLU A 72 -8.97 32.59 12.95
N GLU A 73 -10.06 32.31 12.22
CA GLU A 73 -11.27 33.16 12.23
C GLU A 73 -11.92 33.28 13.61
N LYS A 74 -11.95 32.21 14.42
CA LYS A 74 -12.54 32.23 15.78
C LYS A 74 -11.67 32.91 16.84
N LYS A 75 -10.46 33.36 16.49
CA LYS A 75 -9.48 33.93 17.43
C LYS A 75 -9.23 35.43 17.20
N GLY A 76 -9.79 36.00 16.13
CA GLY A 76 -9.97 37.44 15.91
C GLY A 76 -11.29 37.93 16.47
#